data_AF-A0A8X6VNU9-F1
#
_entry.id   AF-A0A8X6VNU9-F1
#
_cell.length_a   1.000
_cell.length_b   1.000
_cell.length_c   1.000
_cell.angle_alpha   90.00
_cell.angle_beta   90.00
_cell.angle_gamma   90.00
#
_symmetry.space_group_name_H-M   'P 1'
#
loop_
_entity.id
_entity.type
_entity.pdbx_description
1 polymer ?
#
loop_
_entity_poly.entity_id
_entity_poly.type
_entity_poly.pdbx_seq_one_letter_code
_entity_poly.pdbx_strand_id
1 'polypeptide(L)'
;MWVAEWNEVVFTDESRICLQHQDGRIRVWRHRGERMLNSCVMHGNIGPAPSIVVWGGIGYHSRTPLVRITGTLNSQRYISEVLEFVVLPYLPGLATAIFQ
;
A
#
# COMPACT_ATOMS: atom_id res chain seq x y z
N MET A 1 24.95 -5.55 18.27
CA MET A 1 25.17 -4.43 17.34
C MET A 1 24.64 -4.95 16.01
N TRP A 2 23.39 -4.62 15.67
CA TRP A 2 22.68 -5.19 14.50
C TRP A 2 22.53 -4.18 13.34
N VAL A 3 23.09 -2.98 13.54
CA VAL A 3 22.86 -1.82 12.66
C VAL A 3 23.46 -2.06 11.29
N ALA A 4 24.63 -2.70 11.21
CA ALA A 4 25.26 -3.01 9.94
C ALA A 4 24.42 -4.01 9.13
N GLU A 5 23.81 -5.00 9.80
CA GLU A 5 22.94 -5.98 9.16
C GLU A 5 21.62 -5.35 8.67
N TRP A 6 20.99 -4.50 9.48
CA TRP A 6 19.74 -3.82 9.09
C TRP A 6 19.94 -2.81 7.97
N ASN A 7 21.15 -2.27 7.79
CA ASN A 7 21.45 -1.36 6.67
C ASN A 7 21.37 -2.04 5.31
N GLU A 8 21.55 -3.36 5.28
CA GLU A 8 21.52 -4.16 4.05
C GLU A 8 20.13 -4.74 3.77
N VAL A 9 19.15 -4.60 4.67
CA VAL A 9 17.81 -5.15 4.45
C VAL A 9 16.96 -4.15 3.67
N VAL A 10 16.32 -4.63 2.60
CA VAL A 10 15.27 -3.93 1.86
C VAL A 10 13.96 -4.66 2.10
N PHE A 11 13.02 -3.99 2.75
CA PHE A 11 11.67 -4.51 2.94
C PHE A 11 10.81 -4.18 1.74
N THR A 12 10.06 -5.15 1.25
CA THR A 12 9.12 -4.98 0.15
C THR A 12 7.74 -5.48 0.53
N ASP A 13 6.69 -4.83 0.03
CA ASP A 13 5.32 -5.28 0.28
C ASP A 13 4.34 -4.70 -0.74
N GLU A 14 3.18 -5.34 -0.85
CA GLU A 14 2.01 -4.82 -1.54
C GLU A 14 1.00 -4.22 -0.55
N SER A 15 0.67 -2.95 -0.73
CA SER A 15 -0.36 -2.28 0.06
C SER A 15 -1.58 -1.93 -0.79
N ARG A 16 -2.78 -2.15 -0.23
CA ARG A 16 -4.05 -1.73 -0.82
C ARG A 16 -4.54 -0.44 -0.17
N ILE A 17 -4.57 0.64 -0.94
CA ILE A 17 -5.12 1.94 -0.54
C ILE A 17 -6.58 2.01 -0.99
N CYS A 18 -7.51 2.05 -0.04
CA CYS A 18 -8.93 2.20 -0.32
C CYS A 18 -9.29 3.68 -0.45
N LEU A 19 -9.97 4.05 -1.54
CA LEU A 19 -10.44 5.43 -1.76
C LEU A 19 -11.71 5.74 -0.96
N GLN A 20 -12.39 4.70 -0.46
CA GLN A 20 -13.51 4.82 0.46
C GLN A 20 -13.21 4.05 1.73
N HIS A 21 -13.69 4.57 2.86
CA HIS A 21 -13.59 3.93 4.16
C HIS A 21 -14.26 2.55 4.12
N GLN A 22 -13.54 1.49 4.51
CA GLN A 22 -14.07 0.12 4.51
C GLN A 22 -15.25 -0.07 5.47
N ASP A 23 -15.34 0.73 6.54
CA ASP A 23 -16.45 0.68 7.49
C ASP A 23 -17.63 1.59 7.08
N GLY A 24 -17.51 2.32 5.98
CA GLY A 24 -18.52 3.26 5.48
C GLY A 24 -18.81 4.43 6.42
N ARG A 25 -18.02 4.62 7.49
CA ARG A 25 -18.28 5.65 8.49
C ARG A 25 -17.61 6.95 8.10
N ILE A 26 -18.41 8.00 8.03
CA ILE A 26 -17.94 9.36 7.82
C ILE A 26 -17.99 10.07 9.18
N ARG A 27 -16.92 10.79 9.52
CA ARG A 27 -16.93 11.66 10.70
C ARG A 27 -17.75 12.91 10.40
N VAL A 28 -18.77 13.18 11.22
CA VAL A 28 -19.67 14.33 11.09
C VAL A 28 -19.84 15.02 12.45
N TRP A 29 -20.11 16.32 12.43
CA TRP A 29 -20.50 17.10 13.60
C TRP A 29 -22.03 17.20 13.67
N ARG A 30 -22.61 17.02 14.86
CA ARG A 30 -24.06 17.11 15.12
C ARG A 30 -24.35 17.40 16.59
N HIS A 31 -25.53 17.93 16.90
CA HIS A 31 -25.96 18.14 18.27
C HIS A 31 -26.34 16.83 18.97
N ARG A 32 -26.39 16.86 20.30
CA ARG A 32 -26.79 15.71 21.11
C ARG A 32 -28.24 15.33 20.80
N GLY A 33 -28.50 14.06 20.51
CA GLY A 33 -29.83 13.54 20.19
C GLY A 33 -30.11 13.39 18.69
N GLU A 34 -29.32 14.01 17.82
CA GLU A 34 -29.55 14.00 16.36
C GLU A 34 -29.05 12.72 15.67
N ARG A 35 -28.59 11.72 16.43
CA ARG A 35 -27.86 10.57 15.89
C ARG A 35 -28.66 9.76 14.85
N MET A 36 -29.96 9.64 15.06
CA MET A 36 -30.87 8.81 14.27
C MET A 36 -31.84 9.63 13.43
N LEU A 37 -31.63 10.94 13.28
CA LEU A 37 -32.43 11.72 12.34
C LEU A 37 -32.18 11.21 10.92
N ASN A 38 -33.23 11.15 10.11
CA ASN A 38 -33.10 10.72 8.71
C ASN A 38 -32.13 11.60 7.91
N SER A 39 -32.00 12.87 8.26
CA SER A 39 -30.99 13.80 7.69
C SER A 39 -29.55 13.49 8.13
N CYS A 40 -29.37 12.69 9.18
CA CYS A 40 -28.08 12.35 9.78
C CYS A 40 -27.68 10.87 9.57
N VAL A 41 -28.44 10.12 8.78
CA VAL A 41 -28.19 8.71 8.45
C VAL A 41 -28.17 8.55 6.94
N MET A 42 -27.14 7.91 6.42
CA MET A 42 -27.05 7.51 5.00
C MET A 42 -26.95 5.99 4.91
N HIS A 43 -27.59 5.41 3.90
CA HIS A 43 -27.41 4.00 3.58
C HIS A 43 -25.98 3.77 3.10
N GLY A 44 -25.31 2.77 3.70
CA GLY A 44 -23.96 2.40 3.30
C GLY A 44 -23.95 1.79 1.90
N ASN A 45 -22.90 2.09 1.13
CA ASN A 45 -22.67 1.43 -0.14
C ASN A 45 -22.19 -0.01 0.13
N ILE A 46 -22.93 -1.03 -0.34
CA ILE A 46 -22.63 -2.45 -0.10
C ILE A 46 -21.62 -3.02 -1.14
N GLY A 47 -21.24 -2.20 -2.14
CA GLY A 47 -20.30 -2.60 -3.19
C GLY A 47 -18.83 -2.51 -2.75
N PRO A 48 -17.92 -3.22 -3.46
CA PRO A 48 -16.49 -3.10 -3.22
C PRO A 48 -16.03 -1.64 -3.40
N ALA A 49 -15.38 -1.10 -2.37
CA ALA A 49 -14.78 0.21 -2.43
C ALA A 49 -13.70 0.25 -3.52
N PRO A 50 -13.66 1.32 -4.35
CA PRO A 50 -12.57 1.49 -5.28
C PRO A 50 -11.25 1.59 -4.50
N SER A 51 -10.25 0.82 -4.93
CA SER A 51 -8.95 0.74 -4.28
C SER A 51 -7.83 0.66 -5.30
N ILE A 52 -6.64 1.04 -4.87
CA ILE A 52 -5.41 0.97 -5.65
C ILE A 52 -4.46 0.07 -4.90
N VAL A 53 -3.89 -0.91 -5.60
CA VAL A 53 -2.78 -1.72 -5.07
C VAL A 53 -1.47 -1.09 -5.53
N VAL A 54 -0.55 -0.93 -4.60
CA VAL A 54 0.80 -0.43 -4.87
C VAL A 54 1.81 -1.41 -4.31
N TRP A 55 2.95 -1.52 -4.99
CA TRP A 55 4.14 -2.20 -4.51
C TRP A 55 5.24 -1.18 -4.25
N GLY A 56 6.06 -1.43 -3.23
CA GLY A 56 7.24 -0.63 -2.98
C GLY A 56 8.25 -1.34 -2.09
N GLY A 57 9.50 -0.90 -2.20
CA GLY A 57 10.60 -1.30 -1.36
C GLY A 57 11.21 -0.14 -0.59
N ILE A 58 11.59 -0.37 0.67
CA ILE A 58 12.29 0.58 1.52
C ILE A 58 13.53 -0.08 2.15
N GLY A 59 14.69 0.54 1.96
CA GLY A 59 15.93 0.21 2.64
C GLY A 59 16.35 1.35 3.58
N TYR A 60 17.45 1.16 4.30
CA TYR A 60 17.88 2.13 5.32
C TYR A 60 18.22 3.52 4.74
N HIS A 61 18.82 3.57 3.55
CA HIS A 61 19.25 4.82 2.88
C HIS A 61 18.55 5.09 1.54
N SER A 62 17.57 4.25 1.17
CA SER A 62 17.04 4.24 -0.18
C SER A 62 15.62 3.68 -0.21
N ARG A 63 14.93 3.93 -1.32
CA ARG A 63 13.60 3.38 -1.59
C ARG A 63 13.42 3.19 -3.08
N THR A 64 12.59 2.24 -3.46
CA THR A 64 12.15 2.10 -4.85
C THR A 64 11.09 3.17 -5.17
N PRO A 65 10.80 3.39 -6.45
CA PRO A 65 9.53 3.97 -6.86
C PRO A 65 8.34 3.14 -6.32
N LEU A 66 7.22 3.81 -6.05
CA LEU A 66 5.96 3.12 -5.81
C LEU A 66 5.35 2.73 -7.15
N VAL A 67 5.08 1.45 -7.34
CA VAL A 67 4.50 0.92 -8.58
C VAL A 67 3.04 0.58 -8.36
N ARG A 68 2.17 1.19 -9.18
CA ARG A 68 0.75 0.86 -9.18
C ARG A 68 0.54 -0.47 -9.87
N ILE A 69 -0.03 -1.43 -9.15
CA ILE A 69 -0.45 -2.71 -9.69
C ILE A 69 -1.89 -2.60 -10.16
N THR A 70 -2.13 -2.98 -11.41
CA THR A 70 -3.46 -3.05 -12.01
C THR A 70 -3.99 -4.48 -11.95
N GLY A 71 -5.16 -4.69 -11.34
CA GLY A 71 -5.74 -6.03 -11.19
C GLY A 71 -4.98 -6.93 -10.22
N THR A 72 -5.06 -8.24 -10.43
CA THR A 72 -4.40 -9.24 -9.58
C THR A 72 -2.93 -9.40 -9.96
N LEU A 73 -2.03 -9.30 -8.99
CA LEU A 73 -0.62 -9.65 -9.15
C LEU A 73 -0.46 -11.17 -9.04
N ASN A 74 0.10 -11.78 -10.08
CA ASN A 74 0.51 -13.18 -10.04
C ASN A 74 2.04 -13.25 -10.15
N SER A 75 2.60 -14.44 -10.00
CA SER A 75 4.06 -14.64 -10.03
C SER A 75 4.71 -14.13 -11.32
N GLN A 76 4.12 -14.41 -12.48
CA GLN A 76 4.68 -13.96 -13.76
C GLN A 76 4.70 -12.44 -13.87
N ARG A 77 3.61 -11.79 -13.48
CA ARG A 77 3.51 -10.33 -13.45
C ARG A 77 4.43 -9.71 -12.42
N TYR A 78 4.63 -10.37 -11.28
CA TYR A 78 5.61 -9.91 -10.30
C TYR A 78 7.02 -9.89 -10.89
N ILE A 79 7.41 -10.94 -11.62
CA ILE A 79 8.70 -10.98 -12.32
C ILE A 79 8.76 -9.85 -13.35
N SER A 80 7.81 -9.80 -14.28
CA SER A 80 7.87 -8.91 -15.42
C SER A 80 7.57 -7.45 -15.10
N GLU A 81 6.77 -7.12 -14.08
CA GLU A 81 6.34 -5.75 -13.77
C GLU A 81 7.10 -5.15 -12.57
N VAL A 82 7.59 -5.98 -11.64
CA VAL A 82 8.25 -5.53 -10.41
C VAL A 82 9.73 -5.89 -10.41
N LEU A 83 10.08 -7.16 -10.51
CA LEU A 83 11.48 -7.57 -10.38
C LEU A 83 12.33 -7.01 -11.50
N GLU A 84 11.93 -7.23 -12.76
CA GLU A 84 12.71 -6.82 -13.93
C GLU A 84 12.78 -5.31 -14.10
N PHE A 85 11.66 -4.59 -13.91
CA PHE A 85 11.60 -3.14 -14.16
C PHE A 85 11.96 -2.27 -12.96
N VAL A 86 11.85 -2.78 -11.73
CA VAL A 86 12.00 -1.96 -10.52
C VAL A 86 13.15 -2.44 -9.66
N VAL A 87 13.21 -3.74 -9.37
CA VAL A 87 14.23 -4.27 -8.47
C VAL A 87 15.59 -4.33 -9.16
N LEU A 88 15.69 -4.91 -10.37
CA LEU A 88 16.96 -5.02 -11.07
C LEU A 88 17.68 -3.67 -11.28
N PRO A 89 16.99 -2.58 -11.70
CA PRO A 89 17.64 -1.27 -11.81
C PRO A 89 18.01 -0.64 -10.47
N TYR A 90 17.42 -1.10 -9.36
CA TYR A 90 17.67 -0.61 -8.01
C TYR A 90 18.87 -1.30 -7.33
N LEU A 91 19.15 -2.56 -7.68
CA LEU A 91 20.26 -3.36 -7.12
C LEU A 91 21.67 -2.76 -7.25
N PRO A 92 22.07 -2.06 -8.34
CA PRO A 92 23.42 -1.52 -8.46
C PRO A 92 23.79 -0.51 -7.35
N GLY A 93 22.80 0.11 -6.70
CA GLY A 93 23.01 0.97 -5.53
C GLY A 93 23.13 0.21 -4.20
N LEU A 94 23.02 -1.11 -4.23
CA LEU A 94 22.77 -1.99 -3.08
C LEU A 94 23.39 -3.39 -3.29
N ALA A 95 24.67 -3.46 -3.65
CA ALA A 95 25.35 -4.70 -4.02
C ALA A 95 25.30 -5.82 -2.96
N THR A 96 25.01 -5.47 -1.71
CA THR A 96 24.91 -6.37 -0.55
C THR A 96 23.49 -6.52 -0.01
N ALA A 97 22.49 -5.93 -0.67
CA ALA A 97 21.14 -5.91 -0.13
C ALA A 97 20.45 -7.28 -0.12
N ILE A 98 19.74 -7.51 0.99
CA ILE A 98 18.89 -8.66 1.24
C ILE A 98 17.44 -8.18 1.16
N PHE A 99 16.65 -8.77 0.27
CA PHE A 99 15.23 -8.46 0.14
C PHE A 99 14.43 -9.31 1.12
N GLN A 100 13.51 -8.66 1.84
CA GLN A 100 12.51 -9.29 2.69
C GLN A 100 11.09 -8.95 2.24
#